data_AF-A0A950USQ0-F1
#
_entry.id   AF-A0A950USQ0-F1
#
_cell.length_a   1.000
_cell.length_b   1.000
_cell.length_c   1.000
_cell.angle_alpha   90.00
_cell.angle_beta   90.00
_cell.angle_gamma   90.00
#
_symmetry.space_group_name_H-M   'P 1'
#
loop_
_entity.id
_entity.type
_entity.pdbx_description
1 polymer ?
#
loop_
_entity_poly.entity_id
_entity_poly.type
_entity_poly.pdbx_seq_one_letter_code
_entity_poly.pdbx_strand_id
1 'polypeptide(L)'
;MTAIAFPAITAATAVVLAVLQMFLLLYAARGRGQFRVGLGDGGSEPLLARIRMHGNLAENAPLFLILLMLTEMSGRWSGLVPIFALVFVLARFSHAVGLRMSAGVSVFRLFGVVGTVLTVLGLCVLLAIVLLHSN
;
A
#
# COMPACT_ATOMS: atom_id res chain seq x y z
N MET A 1 14.39 -17.72 24.51
CA MET A 1 14.15 -17.45 23.08
C MET A 1 12.66 -17.29 22.90
N THR A 2 12.15 -16.08 22.73
CA THR A 2 10.73 -15.88 22.39
C THR A 2 10.50 -16.49 21.01
N ALA A 3 9.55 -17.42 20.89
CA ALA A 3 9.17 -17.97 19.60
C ALA A 3 8.75 -16.81 18.69
N ILE A 4 9.33 -16.72 17.49
CA ILE A 4 8.86 -15.79 16.47
C ILE A 4 7.44 -16.23 16.12
N ALA A 5 6.45 -15.51 16.63
CA ALA A 5 5.06 -15.76 16.32
C ALA A 5 4.82 -15.46 14.83
N PHE A 6 4.00 -16.29 14.19
CA PHE A 6 3.57 -16.04 12.82
C PHE A 6 2.88 -14.66 12.73
N PRO A 7 3.31 -13.75 11.84
CA PRO A 7 2.77 -12.39 11.76
C PRO A 7 1.42 -12.40 11.05
N ALA A 8 0.38 -12.82 11.77
CA ALA A 8 -0.96 -13.05 11.25
C ALA A 8 -1.62 -11.77 10.71
N ILE A 9 -1.38 -10.62 11.34
CA ILE A 9 -1.96 -9.34 10.92
C ILE A 9 -1.31 -8.91 9.60
N THR A 10 0.02 -9.02 9.51
CA THR A 10 0.74 -8.76 8.28
C THR A 10 0.30 -9.70 7.16
N ALA A 11 0.15 -11.00 7.45
CA ALA A 11 -0.31 -11.99 6.47
C ALA A 11 -1.72 -11.65 5.94
N ALA A 12 -2.66 -11.33 6.82
CA ALA A 12 -4.01 -10.91 6.43
C ALA A 12 -3.96 -9.63 5.57
N THR A 13 -3.13 -8.67 5.95
CA THR A 13 -2.95 -7.41 5.20
C THR A 13 -2.35 -7.68 3.82
N ALA A 14 -1.38 -8.58 3.72
CA ALA A 14 -0.75 -8.98 2.47
C ALA A 14 -1.77 -9.60 1.50
N VAL A 15 -2.68 -10.46 1.99
CA VAL A 15 -3.74 -11.04 1.16
C VAL A 15 -4.62 -9.96 0.56
N VAL A 16 -5.08 -8.99 1.36
CA VAL A 16 -5.94 -7.90 0.89
C VAL A 16 -5.22 -7.04 -0.16
N LEU A 17 -3.98 -6.64 0.12
CA LEU A 17 -3.19 -5.82 -0.80
C LEU A 17 -2.83 -6.56 -2.09
N ALA A 18 -2.54 -7.86 -2.01
CA ALA A 18 -2.25 -8.69 -3.19
C ALA A 18 -3.48 -8.84 -4.08
N VAL A 19 -4.67 -9.07 -3.50
CA VAL A 19 -5.93 -9.12 -4.26
C VAL A 19 -6.18 -7.78 -4.97
N LEU A 20 -6.01 -6.66 -4.26
CA LEU A 20 -6.13 -5.33 -4.85
C LEU A 20 -5.10 -5.09 -5.97
N GLN A 21 -3.85 -5.53 -5.78
CA GLN A 21 -2.77 -5.43 -6.76
C GLN A 21 -3.10 -6.19 -8.05
N MET A 22 -3.63 -7.41 -7.93
CA MET A 22 -4.04 -8.22 -9.08
C MET A 22 -5.24 -7.60 -9.81
N PHE A 23 -6.20 -7.04 -9.07
CA PHE A 23 -7.30 -6.29 -9.66
C PHE A 23 -6.78 -5.09 -10.49
N LEU A 24 -5.88 -4.27 -9.93
CA LEU A 24 -5.32 -3.10 -10.61
C LEU A 24 -4.46 -3.48 -11.81
N LEU A 25 -3.72 -4.58 -11.73
CA LEU A 25 -2.96 -5.15 -12.85
C LEU A 25 -3.89 -5.44 -14.03
N LEU A 26 -4.96 -6.21 -13.77
CA LEU A 26 -5.94 -6.56 -14.80
C LEU A 26 -6.66 -5.33 -15.34
N TYR A 27 -6.92 -4.32 -14.49
CA TYR A 27 -7.54 -3.07 -14.91
C TYR A 27 -6.65 -2.26 -15.86
N ALA A 28 -5.34 -2.17 -15.58
CA ALA A 28 -4.37 -1.54 -16.47
C ALA A 28 -4.21 -2.35 -17.79
N ALA A 29 -4.12 -3.68 -17.71
CA ALA A 29 -4.01 -4.55 -18.89
C ALA A 29 -5.23 -4.43 -19.82
N ARG A 30 -6.46 -4.40 -19.27
CA ARG A 30 -7.67 -4.12 -20.06
C ARG A 30 -7.64 -2.74 -20.70
N GLY A 31 -7.07 -1.73 -20.02
CA GLY A 31 -6.85 -0.41 -20.60
C GLY A 31 -5.95 -0.45 -21.83
N ARG A 32 -4.83 -1.19 -21.78
CA ARG A 32 -3.93 -1.35 -22.94
C ARG A 32 -4.64 -1.91 -24.17
N GLY A 33 -5.47 -2.92 -23.98
CA GLY A 33 -6.31 -3.48 -25.06
C GLY A 33 -7.33 -2.47 -25.60
N GLN A 34 -8.01 -1.74 -24.71
CA GLN A 34 -9.01 -0.72 -25.08
C GLN A 34 -8.41 0.43 -25.91
N PHE A 35 -7.24 0.94 -25.51
CA PHE A 35 -6.57 2.05 -26.18
C PHE A 35 -5.59 1.61 -27.27
N ARG A 36 -5.45 0.29 -27.51
CA ARG A 36 -4.52 -0.31 -28.49
C ARG A 36 -3.06 0.13 -28.30
N VAL A 37 -2.61 0.20 -27.04
CA VAL A 37 -1.26 0.63 -26.68
C VAL A 37 -0.44 -0.56 -26.18
N GLY A 38 0.65 -0.88 -26.89
CA GLY A 38 1.57 -1.97 -26.50
C GLY A 38 2.48 -1.62 -25.33
N LEU A 39 3.10 -0.42 -25.35
CA LEU A 39 4.03 0.06 -24.32
C LEU A 39 3.75 1.53 -23.99
N GLY A 40 4.01 1.94 -22.74
CA GLY A 40 3.69 3.29 -22.27
C GLY A 40 2.19 3.51 -22.08
N ASP A 41 1.73 4.74 -22.22
CA ASP A 41 0.32 5.16 -22.14
C ASP A 41 -0.28 5.58 -23.50
N GLY A 42 0.55 5.72 -24.54
CA GLY A 42 0.12 6.11 -25.88
C GLY A 42 -0.56 7.48 -25.93
N GLY A 43 -0.27 8.39 -24.99
CA GLY A 43 -0.92 9.69 -24.86
C GLY A 43 -2.35 9.64 -24.29
N SER A 44 -2.80 8.46 -23.81
CA SER A 44 -4.11 8.30 -23.18
C SER A 44 -4.02 8.59 -21.69
N GLU A 45 -4.51 9.77 -21.28
CA GLU A 45 -4.68 10.16 -19.88
C GLU A 45 -5.40 9.08 -19.03
N PRO A 46 -6.52 8.49 -19.49
CA PRO A 46 -7.16 7.38 -18.76
C PRO A 46 -6.26 6.16 -18.60
N LEU A 47 -5.44 5.80 -19.61
CA LEU A 47 -4.53 4.67 -19.51
C LEU A 47 -3.39 4.95 -18.54
N LEU A 48 -2.82 6.17 -18.59
CA LEU A 48 -1.80 6.62 -17.66
C LEU A 48 -2.28 6.53 -16.21
N ALA A 49 -3.51 6.99 -15.92
CA ALA A 49 -4.11 6.87 -14.60
C ALA A 49 -4.19 5.40 -14.14
N ARG A 50 -4.62 4.47 -15.01
CA ARG A 50 -4.68 3.03 -14.67
C ARG A 50 -3.31 2.45 -14.37
N ILE A 51 -2.31 2.78 -15.18
CA ILE A 51 -0.93 2.35 -15.00
C ILE A 51 -0.39 2.87 -13.66
N ARG A 52 -0.62 4.15 -13.33
CA ARG A 52 -0.15 4.75 -12.07
C ARG A 52 -0.87 4.21 -10.84
N MET A 53 -2.16 3.87 -10.91
CA MET A 53 -2.84 3.18 -9.79
C MET A 53 -2.16 1.85 -9.45
N HIS A 54 -1.89 1.02 -10.48
CA HIS A 54 -1.22 -0.26 -10.31
C HIS A 54 0.22 -0.09 -9.82
N GLY A 55 0.99 0.80 -10.46
CA GLY A 55 2.39 1.06 -10.10
C GLY A 55 2.53 1.61 -8.68
N ASN A 56 1.66 2.54 -8.27
CA ASN A 56 1.75 3.12 -6.94
C ASN A 56 1.49 2.10 -5.82
N LEU A 57 0.57 1.16 -6.02
CA LEU A 57 0.38 0.07 -5.05
C LEU A 57 1.58 -0.89 -5.06
N ALA A 58 2.12 -1.22 -6.24
CA ALA A 58 3.33 -2.05 -6.38
C ALA A 58 4.55 -1.46 -5.67
N GLU A 59 4.70 -0.14 -5.72
CA GLU A 59 5.81 0.61 -5.12
C GLU A 59 5.69 0.67 -3.58
N ASN A 60 4.48 0.83 -3.04
CA ASN A 60 4.28 1.13 -1.62
C ASN A 60 3.90 -0.08 -0.76
N ALA A 61 3.12 -1.03 -1.29
CA ALA A 61 2.63 -2.17 -0.50
C ALA A 61 3.76 -3.08 0.02
N PRO A 62 4.78 -3.47 -0.77
CA PRO A 62 5.85 -4.34 -0.29
C PRO A 62 6.66 -3.69 0.84
N LEU A 63 7.01 -2.41 0.68
CA LEU A 63 7.74 -1.66 1.71
C LEU A 63 6.96 -1.62 3.02
N PHE A 64 5.67 -1.28 2.95
CA PHE A 64 4.80 -1.27 4.11
C PHE A 64 4.69 -2.64 4.78
N LEU A 65 4.47 -3.72 4.01
CA LEU A 65 4.34 -5.07 4.53
C LEU A 65 5.62 -5.54 5.23
N ILE A 66 6.80 -5.21 4.69
CA ILE A 66 8.09 -5.52 5.35
C ILE A 66 8.20 -4.83 6.71
N LEU A 67 7.89 -3.53 6.78
CA LEU A 67 7.95 -2.77 8.03
C LEU A 67 6.91 -3.26 9.06
N LEU A 68 5.70 -3.59 8.60
CA LEU A 68 4.63 -4.12 9.44
C LEU A 68 5.04 -5.50 9.99
N MET A 69 5.60 -6.37 9.15
CA MET A 69 6.08 -7.70 9.53
C MET A 69 7.14 -7.61 10.63
N LEU A 70 8.17 -6.78 10.43
CA LEU A 70 9.26 -6.61 11.39
C LEU A 70 8.74 -6.05 12.72
N THR A 71 7.79 -5.11 12.65
CA THR A 71 7.17 -4.53 13.84
C THR A 71 6.32 -5.58 14.58
N GLU A 72 5.52 -6.37 13.88
CA GLU A 72 4.69 -7.44 14.48
C GLU A 72 5.54 -8.55 15.10
N MET A 73 6.59 -8.99 14.39
CA MET A 73 7.52 -10.01 14.87
C MET A 73 8.35 -9.56 16.07
N SER A 74 8.49 -8.25 16.30
CA SER A 74 9.13 -7.73 17.52
C SER A 74 8.36 -8.06 18.80
N GLY A 75 7.08 -8.45 18.68
CA GLY A 75 6.18 -8.69 19.81
C GLY A 75 5.79 -7.41 20.56
N ARG A 76 6.29 -6.24 20.15
CA ARG A 76 5.96 -4.92 20.70
C ARG A 76 4.84 -4.28 19.88
N TRP A 77 4.17 -3.30 20.46
CA TRP A 77 3.17 -2.48 19.77
C TRP A 77 1.99 -3.28 19.17
N SER A 78 1.61 -4.40 19.76
CA SER A 78 0.54 -5.29 19.28
C SER A 78 -0.80 -4.57 19.06
N GLY A 79 -1.09 -3.52 19.83
CA GLY A 79 -2.27 -2.67 19.62
C GLY A 79 -2.17 -1.71 18.44
N LEU A 80 -0.96 -1.31 18.03
CA LEU A 80 -0.75 -0.36 16.93
C LEU A 80 -0.65 -1.05 15.57
N VAL A 81 -0.03 -2.23 15.50
CA VAL A 81 0.09 -3.02 14.24
C VAL A 81 -1.24 -3.11 13.46
N PRO A 82 -2.38 -3.51 14.05
CA PRO A 82 -3.65 -3.59 13.30
C PRO A 82 -4.18 -2.21 12.88
N ILE A 83 -3.89 -1.15 13.64
CA ILE A 83 -4.27 0.23 13.27
C ILE A 83 -3.49 0.67 12.03
N PHE A 84 -2.17 0.47 12.02
CA PHE A 84 -1.33 0.78 10.86
C PHE A 84 -1.76 -0.01 9.62
N ALA A 85 -2.05 -1.30 9.78
CA ALA A 85 -2.60 -2.15 8.71
C ALA A 85 -3.91 -1.57 8.13
N LEU A 86 -4.88 -1.27 9.00
CA LEU A 86 -6.18 -0.75 8.58
C LEU A 86 -6.05 0.61 7.88
N VAL A 87 -5.29 1.55 8.46
CA VAL A 87 -5.08 2.89 7.89
C VAL A 87 -4.41 2.78 6.52
N PHE A 88 -3.40 1.94 6.36
CA PHE A 88 -2.72 1.75 5.07
C PHE A 88 -3.69 1.20 4.03
N VAL A 89 -4.44 0.14 4.35
CA VAL A 89 -5.42 -0.45 3.43
C VAL A 89 -6.45 0.61 2.98
N LEU A 90 -7.04 1.36 3.92
CA LEU A 90 -8.01 2.41 3.61
C LEU A 90 -7.41 3.53 2.75
N ALA A 91 -6.15 3.90 3.00
CA ALA A 91 -5.44 4.89 2.20
C ALA A 91 -5.26 4.41 0.74
N ARG A 92 -4.96 3.13 0.52
CA ARG A 92 -4.81 2.54 -0.82
C ARG A 92 -6.14 2.49 -1.57
N PHE A 93 -7.23 2.08 -0.90
CA PHE A 93 -8.57 2.11 -1.50
C PHE A 93 -9.01 3.54 -1.85
N SER A 94 -8.80 4.50 -0.94
CA SER A 94 -9.14 5.92 -1.18
C SER A 94 -8.34 6.51 -2.35
N HIS A 95 -7.06 6.17 -2.47
CA HIS A 95 -6.23 6.61 -3.58
C HIS A 95 -6.71 6.05 -4.93
N ALA A 96 -7.05 4.76 -4.98
CA ALA A 96 -7.58 4.10 -6.17
C ALA A 96 -8.93 4.70 -6.62
N VAL A 97 -9.81 5.03 -5.67
CA VAL A 97 -11.08 5.74 -5.97
C VAL A 97 -10.80 7.18 -6.42
N GLY A 98 -9.89 7.88 -5.76
CA GLY A 98 -9.52 9.26 -6.06
C GLY A 98 -8.95 9.45 -7.46
N LEU A 99 -8.22 8.47 -8.00
CA LEU A 99 -7.72 8.50 -9.38
C LEU A 99 -8.79 8.19 -10.43
N ARG A 100 -9.89 7.52 -10.07
CA ARG A 100 -11.00 7.25 -11.01
C ARG A 100 -11.93 8.46 -11.17
N MET A 101 -12.00 9.36 -10.18
CA MET A 101 -12.95 10.47 -10.19
C MET A 101 -12.42 11.76 -10.85
N SER A 102 -11.11 11.99 -10.90
CA SER A 102 -10.53 13.21 -11.51
C SER A 102 -9.03 13.05 -11.78
N ALA A 103 -8.55 13.63 -12.89
CA ALA A 103 -7.12 13.80 -13.17
C ALA A 103 -6.45 14.90 -12.31
N GLY A 104 -7.24 15.71 -11.58
CA GLY A 104 -6.77 16.76 -10.68
C GLY A 104 -6.48 16.32 -9.24
N VAL A 105 -6.19 17.28 -8.36
CA VAL A 105 -5.99 17.05 -6.91
C VAL A 105 -7.35 16.74 -6.26
N SER A 106 -7.70 15.45 -6.14
CA SER A 106 -8.88 15.04 -5.39
C SER A 106 -8.55 14.89 -3.90
N VAL A 107 -9.50 15.23 -3.02
CA VAL A 107 -9.37 15.09 -1.56
C VAL A 107 -9.01 13.64 -1.17
N PHE A 108 -9.55 12.67 -1.91
CA PHE A 108 -9.22 11.25 -1.76
C PHE A 108 -7.75 10.92 -2.10
N ARG A 109 -7.14 11.65 -3.05
CA ARG A 109 -5.70 11.52 -3.37
C ARG A 109 -4.84 12.00 -2.20
N LEU A 110 -5.24 13.11 -1.56
CA LEU A 110 -4.54 13.67 -0.41
C LEU A 110 -4.58 12.70 0.78
N PHE A 111 -5.75 12.18 1.13
CA PHE A 111 -5.89 11.16 2.18
C PHE A 111 -5.07 9.90 1.89
N GLY A 112 -5.06 9.44 0.64
CA GLY A 112 -4.29 8.28 0.23
C GLY A 112 -2.78 8.46 0.39
N VAL A 113 -2.25 9.64 0.03
CA VAL A 113 -0.83 9.97 0.18
C VAL A 113 -0.48 10.14 1.65
N VAL A 114 -1.22 10.99 2.38
CA VAL A 114 -0.96 11.29 3.79
C VAL A 114 -1.03 10.02 4.63
N GLY A 115 -2.06 9.20 4.45
CA GLY A 115 -2.19 7.93 5.19
C GLY A 115 -1.02 6.98 4.95
N THR A 116 -0.46 6.97 3.74
CA THR A 116 0.69 6.12 3.40
C THR A 116 2.01 6.63 3.96
N VAL A 117 2.24 7.94 3.86
CA VAL A 117 3.42 8.57 4.45
C VAL A 117 3.41 8.39 5.97
N LEU A 118 2.28 8.67 6.62
CA LEU A 118 2.14 8.54 8.08
C LEU A 118 2.34 7.09 8.54
N THR A 119 1.76 6.12 7.83
CA THR A 119 1.88 4.71 8.22
C THR A 119 3.30 4.18 8.04
N VAL A 120 3.95 4.47 6.90
CA VAL A 120 5.33 4.05 6.65
C VAL A 120 6.30 4.71 7.62
N LEU A 121 6.26 6.04 7.77
CA LEU A 121 7.14 6.75 8.70
C LEU A 121 6.89 6.36 10.16
N GLY A 122 5.62 6.18 10.54
CA GLY A 122 5.27 5.73 11.89
C GLY A 122 5.83 4.34 12.19
N LEU A 123 5.73 3.38 11.26
CA LEU A 123 6.35 2.06 11.43
C LEU A 123 7.89 2.15 11.49
N CYS A 124 8.53 3.02 10.70
CA CYS A 124 9.96 3.26 10.80
C CYS A 124 10.35 3.76 12.21
N VAL A 125 9.58 4.70 12.78
CA VAL A 125 9.82 5.21 14.14
C VAL A 125 9.62 4.10 15.17
N LEU A 126 8.53 3.33 15.09
CA LEU A 126 8.27 2.23 16.03
C LEU A 126 9.40 1.20 15.99
N LEU A 127 9.84 0.81 14.79
CA LEU A 127 10.91 -0.14 14.60
C LEU A 127 12.26 0.40 15.11
N ALA A 128 12.55 1.69 14.88
CA ALA A 128 13.74 2.34 15.46
C ALA A 128 13.71 2.31 17.00
N ILE A 129 12.56 2.56 17.62
CA ILE A 129 12.40 2.46 19.08
C ILE A 129 12.65 1.02 19.55
N VAL A 130 12.17 0.01 18.83
CA VAL A 130 12.46 -1.40 19.14
C VAL A 130 13.96 -1.66 19.14
N LEU A 131 14.67 -1.20 18.10
CA LEU A 131 16.13 -1.38 17.97
C LEU A 131 16.94 -0.67 19.06
N LEU A 132 16.49 0.50 19.52
CA LEU A 132 17.17 1.26 20.56
C LEU A 132 17.01 0.64 21.96
N HIS A 133 15.92 -0.09 22.20
CA HIS A 133 15.59 -0.70 23.50
C HIS A 133 15.80 -2.22 23.51
N SER A 134 16.53 -2.77 22.53
CA SER A 134 16.90 -4.19 22.47
C SER A 134 18.28 -4.51 23.03
N ASN A 135 18.91 -3.56 23.74
CA ASN A 135 20.12 -3.75 24.55
C ASN A 135 19.75 -3.95 26.02
#